data_AF-A0A7Z9W6Q6-F1
#
_entry.id   AF-A0A7Z9W6Q6-F1
#
_cell.length_a   1.000
_cell.length_b   1.000
_cell.length_c   1.000
_cell.angle_alpha   90.00
_cell.angle_beta   90.00
_cell.angle_gamma   90.00
#
_symmetry.space_group_name_H-M   'P 1'
#
loop_
_entity.id
_entity.type
_entity.pdbx_description
1 polymer ?
#
loop_
_entity_poly.entity_id
_entity_poly.type
_entity_poly.pdbx_seq_one_letter_code
_entity_poly.pdbx_strand_id
1 'polypeptide(L)'
;MGLISIGIVSNNGNLMWFLDWDSLLIVIGGTFAATLVNYPLRNIQGLLNIASAAFTRQDIDHDGVIDELVEKAEISLKKGVLSLEQELPKVKDKFLRDGLNLAINERGPQG
;
A
#
# COMPACT_ATOMS: atom_id res chain seq x y z
N MET A 1 5.98 8.87 -22.02
CA MET A 1 6.41 8.32 -23.32
C MET A 1 6.15 9.26 -24.49
N GLY A 2 4.95 9.84 -24.65
CA GLY A 2 4.64 10.71 -25.81
C GLY A 2 5.61 11.86 -26.06
N LEU A 3 6.00 12.61 -25.01
CA LEU A 3 6.96 13.74 -25.15
C LEU A 3 8.36 13.29 -25.59
N ILE A 4 8.83 12.15 -25.09
CA ILE A 4 10.16 11.59 -25.42
C ILE A 4 10.16 11.11 -26.87
N SER A 5 9.10 10.42 -27.30
CA SER A 5 8.94 9.96 -28.69
C SER A 5 8.88 11.12 -29.68
N ILE A 6 8.15 12.20 -29.35
CA ILE A 6 8.05 13.40 -30.19
C ILE A 6 9.42 14.07 -30.37
N GLY A 7 10.23 14.17 -29.31
CA GLY A 7 11.57 14.77 -29.36
C GLY A 7 12.58 13.98 -30.19
N ILE A 8 12.46 12.65 -30.27
CA ILE A 8 13.35 11.82 -31.09
C ILE A 8 12.97 11.91 -32.57
N VAL A 9 11.66 11.87 -32.87
CA VAL A 9 11.16 11.94 -34.25
C VAL A 9 11.37 13.33 -34.86
N SER A 10 11.26 14.41 -34.08
CA SER A 10 11.46 15.78 -34.57
C SER A 10 12.91 16.08 -35.00
N ASN A 11 13.87 15.29 -34.53
CA ASN A 11 15.29 15.39 -34.89
C ASN A 11 15.70 14.41 -36.00
N ASN A 12 14.72 13.82 -36.72
CA ASN A 12 14.93 12.71 -37.67
C ASN A 12 15.70 11.52 -37.07
N GLY A 13 15.66 11.35 -35.75
CA GLY A 13 16.36 10.28 -35.04
C GLY A 13 15.64 8.95 -35.18
N ASN A 14 16.40 7.88 -35.41
CA ASN A 14 15.84 6.53 -35.41
C ASN A 14 15.65 6.04 -33.97
N LEU A 15 14.39 5.85 -33.54
CA LEU A 15 14.05 5.32 -32.21
C LEU A 15 14.75 3.96 -31.93
N MET A 16 15.04 3.18 -32.98
CA MET A 16 15.68 1.88 -32.86
C MET A 16 17.08 1.95 -32.24
N TRP A 17 17.81 3.07 -32.41
CA TRP A 17 19.16 3.23 -31.87
C TRP A 17 19.17 3.41 -30.34
N PHE A 18 18.04 3.80 -29.76
CA PHE A 18 17.88 3.93 -28.31
C PHE A 18 17.44 2.62 -27.64
N LEU A 19 17.00 1.63 -28.43
CA LEU A 19 16.62 0.29 -27.98
C LEU A 19 17.72 -0.69 -28.38
N ASP A 20 18.87 -0.55 -27.75
CA ASP A 20 20.00 -1.46 -27.86
C ASP A 20 20.04 -2.45 -26.68
N TRP A 21 20.24 -3.73 -27.00
CA TRP A 21 20.19 -4.81 -26.00
C TRP A 21 21.36 -4.73 -25.01
N ASP A 22 22.55 -4.38 -25.48
CA ASP A 22 23.74 -4.27 -24.65
C ASP A 22 23.63 -3.10 -23.66
N SER A 23 23.12 -1.97 -24.14
CA SER A 23 22.84 -0.78 -23.33
C SER A 23 21.83 -1.08 -22.22
N LEU A 24 20.76 -1.84 -22.51
CA LEU A 24 19.79 -2.27 -21.50
C LEU A 24 20.42 -3.19 -20.45
N LEU A 25 21.27 -4.14 -20.85
CA LEU A 25 21.95 -5.03 -19.93
C LEU A 25 22.89 -4.28 -18.98
N ILE A 26 23.66 -3.31 -19.48
CA ILE A 26 24.58 -2.52 -18.65
C ILE A 26 23.81 -1.67 -17.64
N VAL A 27 22.76 -0.98 -18.09
CA VAL A 27 22.00 -0.08 -17.21
C VAL A 27 21.18 -0.87 -16.20
N ILE A 28 20.39 -1.86 -16.64
CA ILE A 28 19.57 -2.68 -15.74
C ILE A 28 20.47 -3.52 -14.82
N GLY A 29 21.47 -4.21 -15.37
CA GLY A 29 22.39 -5.04 -14.60
C GLY A 29 23.22 -4.23 -13.61
N GLY A 30 23.74 -3.06 -14.02
CA GLY A 30 24.50 -2.17 -13.14
C GLY A 30 23.64 -1.60 -12.01
N THR A 31 22.41 -1.18 -12.32
CA THR A 31 21.46 -0.68 -11.31
C THR A 31 21.07 -1.79 -10.34
N PHE A 32 20.80 -3.00 -10.84
CA PHE A 32 20.44 -4.14 -10.01
C PHE A 32 21.60 -4.57 -9.10
N ALA A 33 22.83 -4.64 -9.63
CA ALA A 33 24.03 -4.96 -8.87
C ALA A 33 24.32 -3.90 -7.79
N ALA A 34 24.25 -2.61 -8.12
CA ALA A 34 24.43 -1.53 -7.16
C ALA A 34 23.38 -1.57 -6.04
N THR A 35 22.14 -1.90 -6.39
CA THR A 35 21.05 -2.05 -5.41
C THR A 35 21.29 -3.24 -4.48
N LEU A 36 21.76 -4.38 -5.01
CA LEU A 36 22.08 -5.57 -4.22
C LEU A 36 23.27 -5.38 -3.28
N VAL A 37 24.26 -4.58 -3.68
CA VAL A 37 25.41 -4.25 -2.83
C VAL A 37 24.98 -3.34 -1.67
N ASN A 38 24.08 -2.39 -1.93
CA ASN A 38 23.66 -1.40 -0.94
C ASN A 38 22.52 -1.88 -0.01
N TYR A 39 21.71 -2.85 -0.45
CA TYR A 39 20.55 -3.33 0.30
C TYR A 39 20.53 -4.86 0.40
N PRO A 40 20.20 -5.42 1.58
CA PRO A 40 20.04 -6.86 1.72
C PRO A 40 18.90 -7.36 0.83
N LEU A 41 19.09 -8.52 0.20
CA LEU A 41 18.12 -9.17 -0.70
C LEU A 41 16.69 -9.23 -0.16
N ARG A 42 16.53 -9.40 1.15
CA ARG A 42 15.23 -9.42 1.84
C ARG A 42 14.43 -8.12 1.65
N ASN A 43 15.11 -6.97 1.58
CA ASN A 43 14.46 -5.68 1.41
C ASN A 43 14.01 -5.45 -0.02
N ILE A 44 14.76 -5.97 -1.00
CA ILE A 44 14.43 -5.87 -2.44
C ILE A 44 13.16 -6.65 -2.75
N GLN A 45 12.98 -7.84 -2.16
CA GLN A 45 11.75 -8.61 -2.30
C GLN A 45 10.52 -7.87 -1.74
N GLY A 46 10.66 -7.23 -0.57
CA GLY A 46 9.58 -6.40 -0.01
C GLY A 46 9.28 -5.17 -0.86
N LEU A 47 10.30 -4.56 -1.46
CA LEU A 47 10.15 -3.40 -2.34
C LEU A 47 9.31 -3.72 -3.58
N LEU A 48 9.47 -4.92 -4.18
CA LEU A 48 8.66 -5.32 -5.33
C LEU A 48 7.16 -5.41 -5.00
N ASN A 49 6.81 -5.90 -3.80
CA ASN A 49 5.42 -5.95 -3.34
C ASN A 49 4.83 -4.56 -3.08
N ILE A 50 5.63 -3.61 -2.62
CA ILE A 50 5.19 -2.22 -2.40
C ILE A 50 5.07 -1.49 -3.73
N ALA A 51 6.03 -1.70 -4.63
CA ALA A 51 6.01 -1.13 -5.98
C ALA A 51 4.77 -1.60 -6.75
N SER A 52 4.39 -2.88 -6.65
CA SER A 52 3.16 -3.37 -7.28
C SER A 52 1.89 -2.73 -6.68
N ALA A 53 1.88 -2.45 -5.37
CA ALA A 53 0.79 -1.70 -4.73
C ALA A 53 0.67 -0.27 -5.28
N ALA A 54 1.78 0.39 -5.64
CA ALA A 54 1.76 1.74 -6.23
C ALA A 54 1.12 1.78 -7.63
N PHE A 55 1.17 0.67 -8.37
CA PHE A 55 0.49 0.51 -9.67
C PHE A 55 -0.91 -0.10 -9.53
N THR A 56 -1.30 -0.52 -8.33
CA THR A 56 -2.63 -1.08 -8.05
C THR A 56 -3.54 0.03 -7.52
N ARG A 57 -4.74 0.16 -8.08
CA ARG A 57 -5.75 1.09 -7.57
C ARG A 57 -6.40 0.46 -6.35
N GLN A 58 -6.18 1.02 -5.16
CA GLN A 58 -6.95 0.66 -3.97
C GLN A 58 -8.23 1.49 -3.96
N ASP A 59 -9.36 0.85 -4.25
CA ASP A 59 -10.69 1.45 -4.04
C ASP A 59 -11.04 1.26 -2.56
N ILE A 60 -10.92 2.33 -1.79
CA ILE A 60 -11.34 2.34 -0.38
C ILE A 60 -12.76 2.93 -0.36
N ASP A 61 -13.73 2.13 0.06
CA ASP A 61 -15.10 2.59 0.29
C ASP A 61 -15.16 3.41 1.58
N HIS A 62 -14.96 4.71 1.45
CA HIS A 62 -14.95 5.62 2.59
C HIS A 62 -16.30 5.71 3.29
N ASP A 63 -17.40 5.63 2.53
CA ASP A 63 -18.76 5.72 3.07
C ASP A 63 -19.07 4.48 3.92
N GLY A 64 -18.73 3.28 3.42
CA GLY A 64 -18.89 2.03 4.18
C GLY A 64 -18.08 2.00 5.48
N VAL A 65 -16.90 2.61 5.51
CA VAL A 65 -16.07 2.73 6.74
C VAL A 65 -16.72 3.67 7.75
N ILE A 66 -17.32 4.78 7.30
CA ILE A 66 -18.04 5.72 8.18
C ILE A 66 -19.26 5.03 8.79
N ASP A 67 -20.04 4.31 7.99
CA ASP A 67 -21.22 3.57 8.46
C ASP A 67 -20.84 2.52 9.50
N GLU A 68 -19.76 1.76 9.27
CA GLU A 68 -19.23 0.80 10.24
C GLU A 68 -18.82 1.48 11.56
N LEU A 69 -18.14 2.64 11.50
CA LEU A 69 -17.77 3.40 12.69
C LEU A 69 -18.99 3.88 13.49
N VAL A 70 -20.02 4.41 12.82
CA VAL A 70 -21.24 4.89 13.46
C VAL A 70 -21.99 3.73 14.12
N GLU A 71 -22.12 2.58 13.44
CA GLU A 71 -22.76 1.40 14.01
C GLU A 71 -22.08 0.96 15.31
N LYS A 72 -20.74 0.87 15.31
CA LYS A 72 -19.96 0.49 16.50
C LYS A 72 -20.08 1.52 17.63
N ALA A 73 -20.12 2.82 17.31
CA ALA A 73 -20.33 3.87 18.30
C ALA A 73 -21.72 3.77 18.96
N GLU A 74 -22.77 3.51 18.17
CA GLU A 74 -24.13 3.32 18.70
C GLU A 74 -24.22 2.11 19.63
N ILE A 75 -23.55 1.01 19.28
CA ILE A 75 -23.53 -0.21 20.08
C ILE A 75 -22.83 0.03 21.42
N SER A 76 -21.71 0.75 21.42
CA SER A 76 -21.01 1.16 22.64
C SER A 76 -21.90 2.03 23.54
N LEU A 77 -22.61 3.00 22.95
CA LEU A 77 -23.49 3.92 23.69
C LEU A 77 -24.74 3.23 24.26
N LYS A 78 -25.37 2.33 23.50
CA LYS A 78 -26.65 1.69 23.89
C LYS A 78 -26.44 0.43 24.74
N LYS A 79 -25.41 -0.37 24.46
CA LYS A 79 -25.19 -1.70 25.06
C LYS A 79 -23.91 -1.80 25.90
N GLY A 80 -23.13 -0.72 26.00
CA GLY A 80 -21.89 -0.67 26.77
C GLY A 80 -20.70 -1.34 26.10
N VAL A 81 -19.53 -1.21 26.74
CA VAL A 81 -18.22 -1.62 26.20
C VAL A 81 -18.09 -3.14 26.00
N LEU A 82 -18.69 -3.94 26.89
CA LEU A 82 -18.64 -5.41 26.80
C LEU A 82 -19.29 -5.94 25.51
N SER A 83 -20.36 -5.30 25.05
CA SER A 83 -21.03 -5.67 23.81
C SER A 83 -20.18 -5.34 22.58
N LEU A 84 -19.40 -4.27 22.66
CA LEU A 84 -18.46 -3.85 21.62
C LEU A 84 -17.29 -4.83 21.48
N GLU A 85 -16.80 -5.36 22.60
CA GLU A 85 -15.74 -6.37 22.65
C GLU A 85 -16.16 -7.67 21.94
N GLN A 86 -17.41 -8.10 22.12
CA GLN A 86 -17.96 -9.28 21.43
C GLN A 86 -18.09 -9.09 19.91
N GLU A 87 -18.09 -7.85 19.43
CA GLU A 87 -18.20 -7.52 18.01
C GLU A 87 -16.85 -7.29 17.33
N LEU A 88 -15.75 -7.11 18.08
CA LEU A 88 -14.39 -6.98 17.55
C LEU A 88 -14.00 -8.07 16.54
N PRO A 89 -14.35 -9.37 16.73
CA PRO A 89 -13.99 -10.41 15.76
C PRO A 89 -14.68 -10.27 14.40
N LYS A 90 -15.77 -9.48 14.32
CA LYS A 90 -16.55 -9.25 13.10
C LYS A 90 -16.02 -8.09 12.25
N VAL A 91 -15.18 -7.23 12.83
CA VAL A 91 -14.53 -6.11 12.13
C VAL A 91 -13.48 -6.68 11.18
N LYS A 92 -13.68 -6.47 9.88
CA LYS A 92 -12.82 -7.01 8.82
C LYS A 92 -11.51 -6.24 8.70
N ASP A 93 -11.58 -4.93 8.84
CA ASP A 93 -10.41 -4.07 8.73
C ASP A 93 -9.53 -4.22 9.98
N LYS A 94 -8.27 -4.62 9.77
CA LYS A 94 -7.33 -4.87 10.86
C LYS A 94 -7.03 -3.58 11.64
N PHE A 95 -6.91 -2.46 10.93
CA PHE A 95 -6.57 -1.18 11.56
C PHE A 95 -7.70 -0.69 12.46
N LEU A 96 -8.95 -0.73 11.98
CA LEU A 96 -10.14 -0.38 12.73
C LEU A 96 -10.31 -1.28 13.96
N ARG A 97 -10.11 -2.59 13.80
CA ARG A 97 -10.21 -3.55 14.91
C ARG A 97 -9.16 -3.27 15.99
N ASP A 98 -7.92 -3.03 15.59
CA ASP A 98 -6.82 -2.74 16.53
C ASP A 98 -7.05 -1.41 17.25
N GLY A 99 -7.55 -0.37 16.54
CA GLY A 99 -7.93 0.91 17.13
C GLY A 99 -9.10 0.81 18.11
N LEU A 100 -10.12 0.02 17.78
CA LEU A 100 -11.26 -0.23 18.68
C LEU A 100 -10.84 -0.99 19.94
N ASN A 101 -9.97 -2.00 19.78
CA ASN A 101 -9.40 -2.75 20.90
C ASN A 101 -8.58 -1.83 21.83
N LEU A 102 -7.76 -0.94 21.28
CA LEU A 102 -7.02 0.05 22.08
C LEU A 102 -7.99 0.98 22.84
N ALA A 103 -9.02 1.51 22.18
CA ALA A 103 -10.00 2.40 22.81
C ALA A 103 -10.81 1.73 23.93
N ILE A 104 -11.07 0.42 23.82
CA ILE A 104 -11.69 -0.39 24.87
C ILE A 104 -10.74 -0.52 26.06
N ASN A 105 -9.48 -0.91 25.82
CA ASN A 105 -8.48 -1.12 26.86
C ASN A 105 -8.12 0.17 27.61
N GLU A 106 -8.09 1.33 26.93
CA GLU A 106 -7.84 2.64 27.56
C GLU A 106 -8.99 3.10 28.47
N ARG A 107 -10.23 2.70 28.19
CA ARG A 107 -11.41 3.08 29.01
C ARG A 107 -11.62 2.21 30.25
N GLY A 108 -10.75 1.24 30.52
CA GLY A 108 -10.56 0.65 31.84
C GLY A 108 -10.21 -0.83 31.84
N PRO A 109 -9.27 -1.29 32.70
CA PRO A 109 -9.27 -2.65 33.20
C PRO A 109 -10.38 -2.74 34.24
N GLN A 110 -11.51 -3.36 33.90
CA GLN A 110 -12.53 -3.76 34.87
C GLN A 110 -12.50 -5.28 34.97
N GLY A 111 -11.47 -5.77 35.64
CA GLY A 111 -11.47 -7.02 36.40
C GLY A 111 -11.37 -6.66 37.88
#